data_AF-A0A3B0BU31-F1
#
_entry.id   AF-A0A3B0BU31-F1
#
_cell.length_a   1.000
_cell.length_b   1.000
_cell.length_c   1.000
_cell.angle_alpha   90.00
_cell.angle_beta   90.00
_cell.angle_gamma   90.00
#
_symmetry.space_group_name_H-M   'P 1'
#
loop_
_entity.id
_entity.type
_entity.pdbx_description
1 polymer ?
#
loop_
_entity_poly.entity_id
_entity_poly.type
_entity_poly.pdbx_seq_one_letter_code
_entity_poly.pdbx_strand_id
1 'polypeptide(L)'
;MAFVWVKFSHEKREIVYIDNIRLFNGFNMTKDLNKINGDKIKKQKKKLDSLCIIYDIFRDNDQTDKLEALGTQLRNEDQVLNTMNKRFSNEISQTVWNRLNTYVNEYGMANDYKIVLGTQGNGNVMYAQKGKDITDEVMNYSNSRYEGER
;
A
#
# COMPACT_ATOMS: atom_id res chain seq x y z
N MET A 1 50.81 19.76 36.33
CA MET A 1 49.63 18.90 36.16
C MET A 1 48.97 19.25 34.84
N ALA A 2 48.94 18.33 33.88
CA ALA A 2 48.33 18.53 32.58
C ALA A 2 46.89 17.99 32.61
N PHE A 3 45.92 18.86 32.35
CA PHE A 3 44.52 18.46 32.18
C PHE A 3 44.32 17.96 30.75
N VAL A 4 44.10 16.65 30.58
CA VAL A 4 43.65 16.07 29.32
C VAL A 4 42.12 16.25 29.24
N TRP A 5 41.67 17.13 28.36
CA TRP A 5 40.25 17.29 28.05
C TRP A 5 39.85 16.23 27.03
N VAL A 6 39.24 15.13 27.50
CA VAL A 6 38.56 14.18 26.62
C VAL A 6 37.27 14.85 26.12
N LYS A 7 37.22 15.24 24.85
CA LYS A 7 35.96 15.63 24.22
C LYS A 7 35.11 14.39 24.00
N PHE A 8 34.11 14.18 24.86
CA PHE A 8 32.99 13.32 24.53
C PHE A 8 32.15 14.02 23.45
N SER A 9 32.29 13.62 22.20
CA SER A 9 31.29 13.94 21.17
C SER A 9 30.06 13.07 21.42
N HIS A 10 29.03 13.65 22.02
CA HIS A 10 27.69 13.05 21.95
C HIS A 10 27.21 13.21 20.50
N GLU A 11 27.37 12.17 19.68
CA GLU A 11 26.70 12.13 18.39
C GLU A 11 25.19 12.11 18.66
N LYS A 12 24.54 13.26 18.44
CA LYS A 12 23.10 13.39 18.57
C LYS A 12 22.45 12.60 17.45
N ARG A 13 22.12 11.34 17.70
CA ARG A 13 21.28 10.55 16.80
C ARG A 13 19.93 11.23 16.63
N GLU A 14 19.57 11.51 15.39
CA GLU A 14 18.42 12.35 15.06
C GLU A 14 17.10 11.56 15.13
N ILE A 15 16.02 12.27 15.46
CA ILE A 15 14.64 11.78 15.33
C ILE A 15 14.06 12.41 14.07
N VAL A 16 13.54 11.59 13.17
CA VAL A 16 12.98 11.97 11.87
C VAL A 16 11.60 11.34 11.70
N TYR A 17 10.86 11.75 10.67
CA TYR A 17 9.54 11.21 10.38
C TYR A 17 9.33 10.95 8.89
N ILE A 18 8.36 10.08 8.59
CA ILE A 18 7.86 9.76 7.26
C ILE A 18 6.33 9.94 7.22
N ASP A 19 5.81 10.32 6.07
CA ASP A 19 4.39 10.24 5.74
C ASP A 19 4.09 8.86 5.19
N ASN A 20 3.38 8.05 5.98
CA ASN A 20 3.05 6.67 5.66
C ASN A 20 2.15 6.57 4.41
N ILE A 21 1.25 7.54 4.21
CA ILE A 21 0.30 7.52 3.10
C ILE A 21 1.04 7.84 1.80
N ARG A 22 1.88 8.88 1.82
CA ARG A 22 2.72 9.23 0.67
C ARG A 22 3.70 8.10 0.34
N LEU A 23 4.41 7.56 1.34
CA LEU A 23 5.37 6.49 1.14
C LEU A 23 4.71 5.24 0.56
N PHE A 24 3.59 4.79 1.14
CA PHE A 24 2.86 3.62 0.66
C PHE A 24 2.38 3.80 -0.79
N ASN A 25 1.74 4.92 -1.11
CA ASN A 25 1.20 5.17 -2.44
C ASN A 25 2.29 5.43 -3.49
N GLY A 26 3.39 6.06 -3.08
CA GLY A 26 4.51 6.40 -3.94
C GLY A 26 5.43 5.23 -4.26
N PHE A 27 5.42 4.18 -3.43
CA PHE A 27 6.21 2.98 -3.63
C PHE A 27 5.77 2.18 -4.87
N ASN A 28 6.72 1.82 -5.73
CA ASN A 28 6.44 1.24 -7.05
C ASN A 28 5.81 -0.16 -6.97
N MET A 29 6.20 -0.97 -5.98
CA MET A 29 5.53 -2.24 -5.71
C MET A 29 4.03 -2.08 -5.43
N THR A 30 3.62 -1.01 -4.74
CA THR A 30 2.20 -0.70 -4.50
C THR A 30 1.47 -0.47 -5.82
N LYS A 31 2.08 0.32 -6.71
CA LYS A 31 1.51 0.62 -8.03
C LYS A 31 1.38 -0.65 -8.87
N ASP A 32 2.41 -1.49 -8.88
CA ASP A 32 2.43 -2.74 -9.66
C ASP A 32 1.39 -3.74 -9.16
N LEU A 33 1.32 -3.95 -7.85
CA LEU A 33 0.31 -4.84 -7.26
C LEU A 33 -1.12 -4.33 -7.47
N ASN A 34 -1.34 -3.02 -7.33
CA ASN A 34 -2.63 -2.40 -7.62
C ASN A 34 -3.03 -2.56 -9.08
N LYS A 35 -2.08 -2.44 -10.02
CA LYS A 35 -2.33 -2.66 -11.45
C LYS A 35 -2.71 -4.12 -11.72
N ILE A 36 -1.89 -5.07 -11.26
CA ILE A 36 -2.11 -6.51 -11.46
C ILE A 36 -3.45 -6.96 -10.90
N ASN A 37 -3.77 -6.55 -9.66
CA ASN A 37 -5.00 -6.95 -9.01
C ASN A 37 -6.22 -6.17 -9.52
N GLY A 38 -6.03 -4.90 -9.92
CA GLY A 38 -7.04 -4.10 -10.60
C GLY A 38 -7.50 -4.73 -11.92
N ASP A 39 -6.57 -5.30 -12.71
CA ASP A 39 -6.92 -6.02 -13.94
C ASP A 39 -7.74 -7.29 -13.66
N LYS A 40 -7.41 -8.02 -12.58
CA LYS A 40 -8.19 -9.20 -12.14
C LYS A 40 -9.61 -8.79 -11.71
N ILE A 41 -9.74 -7.73 -10.90
CA ILE A 41 -11.03 -7.18 -10.46
C ILE A 41 -11.85 -6.73 -11.68
N LYS A 42 -11.23 -6.03 -12.63
CA LYS A 42 -11.89 -5.57 -13.87
C LYS A 42 -12.40 -6.73 -14.71
N LYS A 43 -11.63 -7.81 -14.82
CA LYS A 43 -12.07 -9.03 -15.53
C LYS A 43 -13.27 -9.68 -14.85
N GLN A 44 -13.24 -9.81 -13.52
CA GLN A 44 -14.35 -10.36 -12.74
C GLN A 44 -15.61 -9.48 -12.85
N LYS A 45 -15.46 -8.15 -12.78
CA LYS A 45 -16.55 -7.20 -12.97
C LYS A 45 -17.19 -7.32 -14.35
N LYS A 46 -16.40 -7.40 -15.43
CA LYS A 46 -16.93 -7.59 -16.79
C LYS A 46 -17.77 -8.86 -16.92
N LYS A 47 -17.39 -9.94 -16.24
CA LYS A 47 -18.16 -11.18 -16.21
C LYS A 47 -19.52 -10.96 -15.54
N LEU A 48 -19.54 -10.29 -14.39
CA LEU A 48 -20.78 -9.92 -13.69
C LEU A 48 -21.67 -9.01 -14.57
N ASP A 49 -21.11 -7.96 -15.17
CA ASP A 49 -21.83 -7.02 -16.04
C ASP A 49 -22.49 -7.76 -17.23
N SER A 50 -21.76 -8.72 -17.83
CA SER A 50 -22.29 -9.53 -18.93
C SER A 50 -23.47 -10.40 -18.50
N LEU A 51 -23.41 -10.97 -17.29
CA LEU A 51 -24.51 -11.75 -16.73
C LEU A 51 -25.73 -10.88 -16.41
N CYS A 52 -25.53 -9.63 -15.94
CA CYS A 52 -26.62 -8.69 -15.71
C CYS A 52 -27.36 -8.37 -17.02
N ILE A 53 -26.62 -8.12 -18.10
CA ILE A 53 -27.21 -7.87 -19.42
C ILE A 53 -28.05 -9.07 -19.88
N ILE A 54 -27.53 -10.29 -19.74
CA ILE A 54 -28.27 -11.51 -20.11
C ILE A 54 -29.53 -11.67 -19.25
N TYR A 55 -29.42 -11.36 -17.95
CA TYR A 55 -30.53 -11.44 -17.02
C TYR A 55 -31.66 -10.47 -17.40
N ASP A 56 -31.31 -9.23 -17.72
CA ASP A 56 -32.28 -8.23 -18.19
C ASP A 56 -32.96 -8.68 -19.49
N ILE A 57 -32.21 -9.23 -20.45
CA ILE A 57 -32.77 -9.79 -21.70
C ILE A 57 -33.76 -10.92 -21.40
N PHE A 58 -33.41 -11.88 -20.53
CA PHE A 58 -34.31 -12.99 -20.21
C PHE A 58 -35.55 -12.54 -19.44
N ARG A 59 -35.41 -11.53 -18.58
CA ARG A 59 -36.54 -10.93 -17.87
C ARG A 59 -37.49 -10.26 -18.84
N ASP A 60 -36.97 -9.46 -19.77
CA ASP A 60 -37.78 -8.70 -20.72
C ASP A 60 -38.43 -9.58 -21.79
N ASN A 61 -37.93 -10.81 -22.00
CA ASN A 61 -38.51 -11.82 -22.89
C ASN A 61 -39.33 -12.91 -22.15
N ASP A 62 -39.70 -12.68 -20.89
CA ASP A 62 -40.49 -13.61 -20.06
C ASP A 62 -39.92 -15.05 -19.97
N GLN A 63 -38.60 -15.21 -20.06
CA GLN A 63 -37.93 -16.52 -19.94
C GLN A 63 -37.71 -16.94 -18.49
N THR A 64 -38.81 -17.07 -17.74
CA THR A 64 -38.82 -17.28 -16.27
C THR A 64 -37.98 -18.47 -15.81
N ASP A 65 -37.97 -19.56 -16.57
CA ASP A 65 -37.26 -20.80 -16.23
C ASP A 65 -35.73 -20.62 -16.15
N LYS A 66 -35.19 -19.61 -16.84
CA LYS A 66 -33.74 -19.32 -16.86
C LYS A 66 -33.32 -18.29 -15.81
N LEU A 67 -34.26 -17.54 -15.25
CA LEU A 67 -33.97 -16.42 -14.35
C LEU A 67 -33.46 -16.89 -12.97
N GLU A 68 -33.96 -18.01 -12.45
CA GLU A 68 -33.56 -18.49 -11.14
C GLU A 68 -32.08 -18.91 -11.09
N ALA A 69 -31.66 -19.73 -12.06
CA ALA A 69 -30.28 -20.18 -12.18
C ALA A 69 -29.33 -19.00 -12.41
N LEU A 70 -29.70 -18.09 -13.31
CA LEU A 70 -28.88 -16.90 -13.61
C LEU A 70 -28.82 -15.92 -12.44
N GLY A 71 -29.92 -15.73 -11.71
CA GLY A 71 -29.96 -14.92 -10.49
C GLY A 71 -29.05 -15.49 -9.38
N THR A 72 -28.99 -16.81 -9.25
CA THR A 72 -28.04 -17.46 -8.34
C THR A 72 -26.60 -17.24 -8.79
N GLN A 73 -26.32 -17.37 -10.08
CA GLN A 73 -24.99 -17.10 -10.62
C GLN A 73 -24.56 -15.64 -10.38
N LEU A 74 -25.45 -14.66 -10.60
CA LEU A 74 -25.18 -13.25 -10.34
C LEU A 74 -24.77 -12.99 -8.89
N ARG A 75 -25.53 -13.53 -7.92
CA ARG A 75 -25.19 -13.41 -6.49
C ARG A 75 -23.82 -13.99 -6.17
N ASN A 76 -23.49 -15.15 -6.74
CA ASN A 76 -22.19 -15.78 -6.53
C ASN A 76 -21.04 -14.93 -7.10
N GLU A 77 -21.17 -14.44 -8.33
CA GLU A 77 -20.13 -13.62 -8.96
C GLU A 77 -19.94 -12.27 -8.25
N ASP A 78 -21.01 -11.68 -7.71
CA ASP A 78 -20.94 -10.47 -6.88
C ASP A 78 -20.22 -10.74 -5.54
N GLN A 79 -20.54 -11.85 -4.88
CA GLN A 79 -19.83 -12.27 -3.66
C GLN A 79 -18.33 -12.51 -3.92
N VAL A 80 -17.99 -13.14 -5.05
CA VAL A 80 -16.60 -13.34 -5.47
C VAL A 80 -15.91 -11.99 -5.68
N LEU A 81 -16.54 -11.06 -6.40
CA LEU A 81 -15.98 -9.73 -6.65
C LEU A 81 -15.72 -8.97 -5.34
N ASN A 82 -16.70 -8.98 -4.42
CA ASN A 82 -16.58 -8.35 -3.11
C ASN A 82 -15.46 -8.97 -2.25
N THR A 83 -15.35 -10.30 -2.28
CA THR A 83 -14.28 -11.03 -1.57
C THR A 83 -12.91 -10.73 -2.16
N MET A 84 -12.79 -10.70 -3.49
CA MET A 84 -11.56 -10.33 -4.18
C MET A 84 -11.10 -8.92 -3.83
N ASN A 85 -11.99 -7.93 -3.83
CA ASN A 85 -11.68 -6.55 -3.46
C ASN A 85 -11.09 -6.47 -2.04
N LYS A 86 -11.77 -7.07 -1.05
CA LYS A 86 -11.31 -7.07 0.35
C LYS A 86 -9.99 -7.80 0.52
N ARG A 87 -9.88 -8.98 -0.10
CA ARG A 87 -8.68 -9.82 -0.03
C ARG A 87 -7.47 -9.11 -0.61
N PHE A 88 -7.57 -8.59 -1.84
CA PHE A 88 -6.45 -7.90 -2.48
C PHE A 88 -6.06 -6.64 -1.75
N SER A 89 -7.01 -5.85 -1.25
CA SER A 89 -6.68 -4.68 -0.43
C SER A 89 -5.82 -5.05 0.78
N ASN A 90 -6.18 -6.12 1.50
CA ASN A 90 -5.44 -6.58 2.68
C ASN A 90 -4.08 -7.19 2.31
N GLU A 91 -4.04 -8.06 1.30
CA GLU A 91 -2.80 -8.73 0.85
C GLU A 91 -1.77 -7.72 0.32
N ILE A 92 -2.22 -6.74 -0.48
CA ILE A 92 -1.35 -5.66 -0.98
C ILE A 92 -0.81 -4.87 0.19
N SER A 93 -1.69 -4.42 1.10
CA SER A 93 -1.29 -3.63 2.26
C SER A 93 -0.22 -4.34 3.10
N GLN A 94 -0.47 -5.61 3.47
CA GLN A 94 0.47 -6.40 4.26
C GLN A 94 1.80 -6.61 3.54
N THR A 95 1.75 -7.00 2.25
CA THR A 95 2.97 -7.29 1.50
C THR A 95 3.83 -6.05 1.31
N VAL A 96 3.20 -4.92 0.98
CA VAL A 96 3.87 -3.63 0.82
C VAL A 96 4.47 -3.17 2.15
N TRP A 97 3.71 -3.19 3.25
CA TRP A 97 4.22 -2.74 4.54
C TRP A 97 5.36 -3.62 5.06
N ASN A 98 5.29 -4.93 4.86
CA ASN A 98 6.40 -5.82 5.21
C ASN A 98 7.68 -5.41 4.49
N ARG A 99 7.58 -5.05 3.20
CA ARG A 99 8.73 -4.61 2.41
C ARG A 99 9.23 -3.23 2.82
N LEU A 100 8.32 -2.26 2.97
CA LEU A 100 8.65 -0.90 3.41
C LEU A 100 9.28 -0.88 4.80
N ASN A 101 8.80 -1.68 5.74
CA ASN A 101 9.38 -1.78 7.08
C ASN A 101 10.85 -2.23 7.02
N THR A 102 11.18 -3.17 6.15
CA THR A 102 12.58 -3.57 5.91
C THR A 102 13.40 -2.39 5.38
N TYR A 103 12.90 -1.68 4.36
CA TYR A 103 13.64 -0.58 3.75
C TYR A 103 13.77 0.65 4.64
N VAL A 104 12.74 1.00 5.41
CA VAL A 104 12.78 2.06 6.42
C VAL A 104 13.81 1.72 7.50
N ASN A 105 13.86 0.47 7.95
CA ASN A 105 14.84 0.03 8.94
C ASN A 105 16.27 0.08 8.39
N GLU A 106 16.50 -0.45 7.18
CA GLU A 106 17.81 -0.39 6.52
C GLU A 106 18.28 1.07 6.34
N TYR A 107 17.40 1.95 5.83
CA TYR A 107 17.70 3.36 5.63
C TYR A 107 17.99 4.08 6.95
N GLY A 108 17.19 3.80 7.99
CA GLY A 108 17.39 4.37 9.32
C GLY A 108 18.71 3.99 9.95
N MET A 109 19.11 2.72 9.83
CA MET A 109 20.41 2.22 10.31
C MET A 109 21.57 2.83 9.52
N ALA A 110 21.46 2.92 8.19
CA ALA A 110 22.51 3.46 7.33
C ALA A 110 22.79 4.95 7.58
N ASN A 111 21.79 5.70 8.04
CA ASN A 111 21.89 7.13 8.35
C ASN A 111 22.02 7.43 9.87
N ASP A 112 22.19 6.40 10.70
CA ASP A 112 22.29 6.49 12.17
C ASP A 112 21.15 7.28 12.83
N TYR A 113 19.94 7.15 12.29
CA TYR A 113 18.76 7.73 12.92
C TYR A 113 18.38 6.99 14.18
N LYS A 114 18.08 7.74 15.23
CA LYS A 114 17.64 7.18 16.51
C LYS A 114 16.25 6.55 16.40
N ILE A 115 15.36 7.26 15.73
CA ILE A 115 13.93 6.93 15.60
C ILE A 115 13.44 7.49 14.27
N VAL A 116 12.68 6.67 13.53
CA VAL A 116 11.85 7.11 12.39
C VAL A 116 10.38 7.00 12.80
N LEU A 117 9.67 8.12 12.81
CA LEU A 117 8.25 8.19 13.18
C LEU A 117 7.36 8.10 11.93
N GLY A 118 6.37 7.21 11.94
CA GLY A 118 5.33 7.16 10.91
C GLY A 118 4.16 8.10 11.22
N THR A 119 3.77 8.92 10.23
CA THR A 119 2.65 9.88 10.32
C THR A 119 1.57 9.55 9.29
N GLN A 120 0.31 9.88 9.57
CA GLN A 120 -0.85 9.58 8.71
C GLN A 120 -1.77 10.80 8.47
N GLY A 121 -1.27 12.01 8.72
CA GLY A 121 -1.99 13.27 8.50
C GLY A 121 -3.09 13.60 9.54
N ASN A 122 -3.58 12.60 10.28
CA ASN A 122 -4.54 12.75 11.38
C ASN A 122 -3.92 12.54 12.78
N GLY A 123 -2.58 12.53 12.91
CA GLY A 123 -1.86 12.50 14.20
C GLY A 123 -0.32 12.39 14.14
N ASN A 124 0.28 12.33 15.35
CA ASN A 124 1.67 12.11 15.80
C ASN A 124 2.73 13.20 15.62
N VAL A 125 2.77 13.93 14.51
CA VAL A 125 3.70 15.05 14.32
C VAL A 125 2.92 16.24 13.78
N MET A 126 2.75 17.28 14.61
CA MET A 126 2.04 18.52 14.23
C MET A 126 2.97 19.56 13.63
N TYR A 127 4.24 19.54 14.05
CA TYR A 127 5.29 20.41 13.56
C TYR A 127 6.63 19.70 13.76
N ALA A 128 7.50 19.82 12.76
CA ALA A 128 8.90 19.46 12.87
C ALA A 128 9.72 20.49 12.08
N GLN A 129 10.98 20.64 12.46
CA GLN A 129 11.89 21.49 11.71
C GLN A 129 12.05 20.96 10.27
N LYS A 130 12.27 21.87 9.31
CA LYS A 130 12.63 21.49 7.93
C LYS A 130 13.81 20.53 7.93
N GLY A 131 13.73 19.48 7.10
CA GLY A 131 14.74 18.42 7.01
C GLY A 131 14.56 17.27 8.01
N LYS A 132 13.46 17.26 8.79
CA LYS A 132 13.07 16.10 9.61
C LYS A 132 12.09 15.16 8.91
N ASP A 133 11.46 15.63 7.85
CA ASP A 133 10.73 14.79 6.91
C ASP A 133 11.75 14.09 6.02
N ILE A 134 11.78 12.76 6.05
CA ILE A 134 12.64 11.95 5.17
C ILE A 134 11.81 11.11 4.19
N THR A 135 10.54 11.47 3.97
CA THR A 135 9.60 10.67 3.15
C THR A 135 10.13 10.44 1.75
N ASP A 136 10.63 11.49 1.08
CA ASP A 136 11.04 11.41 -0.32
C ASP A 136 12.35 10.62 -0.46
N GLU A 137 13.28 10.77 0.49
CA GLU A 137 14.53 10.03 0.55
C GLU A 137 14.30 8.53 0.77
N VAL A 138 13.44 8.18 1.72
CA VAL A 138 13.06 6.78 1.99
C VAL A 138 12.28 6.19 0.82
N MET A 139 11.41 6.97 0.19
CA MET A 139 10.65 6.54 -0.99
C MET A 139 11.59 6.24 -2.16
N ASN A 140 12.57 7.11 -2.42
CA ASN A 140 13.58 6.89 -3.46
C ASN A 140 14.42 5.66 -3.15
N TYR A 141 14.94 5.54 -1.93
CA TYR A 141 15.67 4.35 -1.48
C TYR A 141 14.84 3.07 -1.67
N SER A 142 13.58 3.08 -1.24
CA SER A 142 12.69 1.93 -1.35
C SER A 142 12.45 1.52 -2.81
N ASN A 143 12.23 2.49 -3.70
CA ASN A 143 12.02 2.25 -5.12
C ASN A 143 13.28 1.70 -5.80
N SER A 144 14.45 2.31 -5.57
CA SER A 144 15.72 1.78 -6.11
C SER A 144 15.98 0.35 -5.63
N ARG A 145 15.77 0.06 -4.34
CA ARG A 145 15.91 -1.30 -3.78
C ARG A 145 14.92 -2.31 -4.38
N TYR A 146 13.71 -1.87 -4.69
CA TYR A 146 12.70 -2.70 -5.34
C TYR A 146 13.04 -2.97 -6.82
N GLU A 147 13.57 -1.97 -7.52
CA GLU A 147 13.97 -2.03 -8.93
C GLU A 147 15.31 -2.76 -9.13
N GLY A 148 16.02 -3.05 -8.04
CA GLY A 148 17.32 -3.72 -8.08
C GLY A 148 18.49 -2.78 -8.39
N GLU A 149 18.26 -1.47 -8.30
CA GLU A 149 19.30 -0.46 -8.34
C GLU A 149 20.08 -0.52 -7.01
N ARG A 150 21.42 -0.50 -7.11
CA ARG A 150 22.32 -0.69 -5.96
C ARG A 150 22.22 0.47 -4.96
#